data_AF-A0A7S1VAP1-F1
#
_entry.id   AF-A0A7S1VAP1-F1
#
_cell.length_a   1.000
_cell.length_b   1.000
_cell.length_c   1.000
_cell.angle_alpha   90.00
_cell.angle_beta   90.00
_cell.angle_gamma   90.00
#
_symmetry.space_group_name_H-M   'P 1'
#
loop_
_entity.id
_entity.type
_entity.pdbx_description
1 polymer ?
#
loop_
_entity_poly.entity_id
_entity_poly.type
_entity_poly.pdbx_seq_one_letter_code
_entity_poly.pdbx_strand_id
1 'polypeptide(L)'
;MVAGIGYATEIRVAFHLGNDHPQLAKLSAYKSLYLGMSGASITTMLLWVFGSQIPKFFTSDPTLIAMMQDSIPYFAIGNLALHFGYLCWYVVGAQGRYRLGTVVNFVASWGITLPLGAY
;
A
#
# COMPACT_ATOMS: atom_id res chain seq x y z
N MET A 1 -7.70 1.69 -6.84
CA MET A 1 -7.71 3.15 -6.57
C MET A 1 -6.31 3.67 -6.21
N VAL A 2 -5.61 3.06 -5.25
CA VAL A 2 -4.32 3.57 -4.74
C VAL A 2 -3.18 3.54 -5.76
N ALA A 3 -3.11 2.52 -6.62
CA ALA A 3 -2.10 2.47 -7.70
C ALA A 3 -2.20 3.68 -8.65
N GLY A 4 -3.41 4.10 -9.02
CA GLY A 4 -3.61 5.26 -9.89
C GLY A 4 -3.15 6.58 -9.26
N ILE A 5 -3.39 6.75 -7.95
CA ILE A 5 -2.87 7.90 -7.19
C ILE A 5 -1.34 7.85 -7.13
N GLY A 6 -0.75 6.67 -6.96
CA GLY A 6 0.68 6.42 -6.99
C GLY A 6 1.34 6.89 -8.29
N TYR A 7 0.85 6.44 -9.44
CA TYR A 7 1.37 6.85 -10.75
C TYR A 7 1.21 8.35 -11.02
N ALA A 8 0.06 8.93 -10.67
CA ALA A 8 -0.15 10.37 -10.82
C ALA A 8 0.82 11.19 -9.95
N THR A 9 1.17 10.66 -8.77
CA THR A 9 2.17 11.24 -7.87
C THR A 9 3.56 11.15 -8.46
N GLU A 10 3.93 9.98 -9.00
CA GLU A 10 5.23 9.76 -9.61
C GLU A 10 5.49 10.76 -10.73
N ILE A 11 4.53 10.92 -11.65
CA ILE A 11 4.62 11.88 -12.76
C ILE A 11 4.74 13.32 -12.24
N ARG A 12 3.92 13.73 -11.26
CA ARG A 12 3.96 15.11 -10.73
C ARG A 12 5.25 15.42 -9.99
N VAL A 13 5.74 14.50 -9.17
CA VAL A 13 6.99 14.66 -8.42
C VAL A 13 8.16 14.71 -9.40
N ALA A 14 8.20 13.81 -10.39
CA ALA A 14 9.23 13.82 -11.43
C ALA A 14 9.22 15.13 -12.25
N PHE A 15 8.03 15.63 -12.61
CA PHE A 15 7.89 16.90 -13.33
C PHE A 15 8.41 18.11 -12.53
N HIS A 16 8.01 18.24 -11.26
CA HIS A 16 8.48 19.35 -10.42
C HIS A 16 9.98 19.26 -10.10
N LEU A 17 10.51 18.03 -9.97
CA LEU A 17 11.94 17.81 -9.77
C LEU A 17 12.76 18.15 -11.02
N GLY A 18 12.24 17.83 -12.21
CA GLY A 18 12.86 18.18 -13.49
C GLY A 18 12.88 19.68 -13.80
N ASN A 19 11.93 20.44 -13.26
CA ASN A 19 11.87 21.90 -13.38
C ASN A 19 12.68 22.64 -12.30
N ASP A 20 13.56 21.98 -11.54
CA ASP A 20 14.38 22.57 -10.47
C ASP A 20 13.56 23.19 -9.31
N HIS A 21 12.37 22.66 -9.04
CA HIS A 21 11.51 23.09 -7.92
C HIS A 21 11.40 22.01 -6.83
N PRO A 22 12.47 21.72 -6.06
CA PRO A 22 12.50 20.62 -5.09
C PRO A 22 11.52 20.79 -3.93
N GLN A 23 11.21 22.03 -3.53
CA GLN A 23 10.22 22.30 -2.48
C GLN A 23 8.79 21.94 -2.93
N LEU A 24 8.43 22.23 -4.18
CA LEU A 24 7.13 21.86 -4.73
C LEU A 24 7.02 20.33 -4.89
N ALA A 25 8.10 19.67 -5.34
CA ALA A 25 8.15 18.22 -5.42
C ALA A 25 7.91 17.55 -4.04
N LYS A 26 8.52 18.08 -2.97
CA LYS A 26 8.27 17.61 -1.60
C LYS A 26 6.82 17.81 -1.17
N LEU A 27 6.25 18.98 -1.43
CA LEU A 27 4.85 19.27 -1.11
C LEU A 27 3.88 18.35 -1.86
N SER A 28 4.12 18.11 -3.15
CA SER A 28 3.35 17.15 -3.95
C SER A 28 3.44 15.74 -3.39
N ALA A 29 4.64 15.28 -3.00
CA ALA A 29 4.83 13.96 -2.40
C ALA A 29 4.04 13.80 -1.09
N TYR A 30 4.08 14.78 -0.18
CA TYR A 30 3.32 14.75 1.07
C TYR A 30 1.81 14.78 0.83
N LYS A 31 1.33 15.63 -0.07
CA LYS A 31 -0.10 15.73 -0.38
C LYS A 31 -0.62 14.42 -0.97
N SER A 32 0.16 13.81 -1.84
CA SER A 32 -0.15 12.50 -2.42
C SER A 32 -0.11 11.37 -1.42
N LEU A 33 0.86 11.38 -0.48
CA LEU A 33 0.90 10.41 0.61
C LEU A 33 -0.37 10.49 1.45
N TYR A 34 -0.81 11.71 1.78
CA TYR A 34 -2.02 11.94 2.57
C TYR A 34 -3.28 11.46 1.84
N LEU A 35 -3.41 11.77 0.54
CA LEU A 35 -4.51 11.31 -0.30
C LEU A 35 -4.50 9.78 -0.45
N GLY A 36 -3.34 9.18 -0.67
CA GLY A 36 -3.18 7.73 -0.74
C GLY A 36 -3.55 7.03 0.58
N MET A 37 -3.12 7.59 1.71
CA MET A 37 -3.46 7.07 3.05
C MET A 37 -4.96 7.18 3.33
N SER A 38 -5.60 8.29 2.94
CA SER A 38 -7.07 8.42 3.05
C SER A 38 -7.80 7.43 2.15
N GLY A 39 -7.29 7.13 0.95
CA GLY A 39 -7.86 6.09 0.09
C GLY A 39 -7.71 4.70 0.68
N ALA A 40 -6.55 4.42 1.31
CA ALA A 40 -6.29 3.17 2.01
C ALA A 40 -7.18 2.98 3.23
N SER A 41 -7.42 4.03 4.02
CA SER A 41 -8.30 3.97 5.18
C SER A 41 -9.76 3.75 4.78
N ILE A 42 -10.24 4.40 3.72
CA ILE A 42 -11.57 4.15 3.15
C ILE A 42 -11.71 2.69 2.71
N THR A 43 -10.70 2.16 2.00
CA THR A 43 -10.70 0.77 1.54
C THR A 43 -10.72 -0.21 2.72
N THR A 44 -9.96 0.10 3.77
CA THR A 44 -9.90 -0.71 5.01
C THR A 44 -11.22 -0.67 5.78
N MET A 45 -11.87 0.50 5.88
CA MET A 45 -13.21 0.63 6.44
C MET A 45 -14.23 -0.17 5.62
N LEU A 46 -14.15 -0.11 4.29
CA LEU A 46 -15.00 -0.94 3.42
C LEU A 46 -14.79 -2.44 3.67
N LEU A 47 -13.53 -2.88 3.76
CA LEU A 47 -13.17 -4.26 4.08
C LEU A 47 -13.74 -4.70 5.44
N TRP A 48 -13.78 -3.81 6.43
CA TRP A 48 -14.34 -4.12 7.73
C TRP A 48 -15.88 -4.22 7.70
N VAL A 49 -16.55 -3.30 7.00
CA VAL A 49 -18.02 -3.31 6.85
C VAL A 49 -18.49 -4.51 6.02
N PHE A 50 -17.86 -4.75 4.87
CA PHE A 50 -18.19 -5.86 3.98
C PHE A 50 -17.56 -7.19 4.39
N GLY A 51 -16.67 -7.20 5.38
CA GLY A 51 -15.94 -8.37 5.82
C GLY A 51 -16.85 -9.50 6.32
N SER A 52 -18.05 -9.19 6.80
CA SER A 52 -19.04 -10.20 7.19
C SER A 52 -19.81 -10.82 6.00
N GLN A 53 -19.86 -10.12 4.87
CA GLN A 53 -20.61 -10.53 3.68
C GLN A 53 -19.72 -11.18 2.61
N ILE A 54 -18.44 -10.79 2.52
CA ILE A 54 -17.48 -11.33 1.56
C ILE A 54 -17.31 -12.87 1.70
N PRO A 55 -17.14 -13.45 2.90
CA PRO A 55 -16.98 -14.89 3.08
C PRO A 55 -18.21 -15.68 2.62
N LYS A 56 -19.40 -15.15 2.90
CA LYS A 56 -20.69 -15.75 2.52
C LYS A 56 -20.92 -15.77 1.01
N PHE A 57 -20.24 -14.90 0.27
CA PHE A 57 -20.32 -14.87 -1.19
C PHE A 57 -19.41 -15.92 -1.85
N PHE A 58 -18.30 -16.27 -1.20
CA PHE A 58 -17.34 -17.25 -1.72
C PHE A 58 -17.62 -18.68 -1.27
N THR A 59 -18.22 -18.88 -0.10
CA THR A 59 -18.43 -20.21 0.47
C THR A 59 -19.61 -20.24 1.43
N SER A 60 -20.38 -21.33 1.36
CA SER A 60 -21.53 -21.58 2.24
C SER A 60 -21.19 -22.43 3.48
N ASP A 61 -19.92 -22.87 3.61
CA ASP A 61 -19.45 -23.67 4.74
C ASP A 61 -19.19 -22.78 5.98
N PRO A 62 -19.89 -23.01 7.10
CA PRO A 62 -19.80 -22.18 8.31
C PRO A 62 -18.41 -22.20 8.95
N THR A 63 -17.66 -23.28 8.79
CA THR A 63 -16.31 -23.43 9.36
C THR A 63 -15.30 -22.52 8.66
N LEU A 64 -15.39 -22.43 7.33
CA LEU A 64 -14.55 -21.55 6.53
C LEU A 64 -14.87 -20.07 6.76
N ILE A 65 -16.16 -19.75 6.94
CA ILE A 65 -16.61 -18.38 7.24
C ILE A 65 -16.03 -17.89 8.58
N ALA A 66 -16.03 -18.73 9.62
CA ALA A 66 -15.45 -18.37 10.92
C ALA A 66 -13.94 -18.10 10.82
N MET A 67 -13.19 -18.95 10.13
CA MET A 67 -11.75 -18.75 9.89
C MET A 67 -11.45 -17.47 9.10
N MET A 68 -12.27 -17.17 8.08
CA MET A 68 -12.15 -15.93 7.32
C MET A 68 -12.43 -14.71 8.20
N GLN A 69 -13.44 -14.77 9.07
CA GLN A 69 -13.78 -13.67 9.97
C GLN A 69 -12.65 -13.31 10.93
N ASP A 70 -11.97 -14.32 11.50
CA ASP A 70 -10.79 -14.11 12.36
C ASP A 70 -9.59 -13.53 11.61
N SER A 71 -9.51 -13.74 10.30
CA SER A 71 -8.40 -13.26 9.47
C SER A 71 -8.57 -11.79 9.02
N ILE A 72 -9.80 -11.27 8.96
CA ILE A 72 -10.13 -9.89 8.52
C ILE A 72 -9.32 -8.81 9.24
N PRO A 73 -9.16 -8.80 10.59
CA PRO A 73 -8.37 -7.77 11.26
C PRO A 73 -6.89 -7.79 10.83
N TYR A 74 -6.32 -8.97 10.59
CA TYR A 74 -4.96 -9.09 10.05
C TYR A 74 -4.87 -8.53 8.64
N PHE A 75 -5.86 -8.80 7.78
CA PHE A 75 -5.94 -8.20 6.45
C PHE A 75 -6.07 -6.68 6.50
N ALA A 76 -6.84 -6.13 7.43
CA ALA A 76 -7.02 -4.68 7.57
C ALA A 76 -5.69 -3.97 7.91
N ILE A 77 -4.94 -4.50 8.88
CA ILE A 77 -3.62 -3.97 9.27
C ILE A 77 -2.62 -4.14 8.12
N GLY A 78 -2.59 -5.33 7.50
CA GLY A 78 -1.72 -5.62 6.36
C GLY A 78 -2.00 -4.70 5.17
N ASN A 79 -3.27 -4.43 4.89
CA ASN A 79 -3.67 -3.55 3.80
C ASN A 79 -3.11 -2.13 3.98
N LEU A 80 -3.19 -1.57 5.18
CA LEU A 80 -2.68 -0.24 5.49
C LEU A 80 -1.15 -0.16 5.34
N ALA A 81 -0.44 -1.17 5.87
CA ALA A 81 1.02 -1.25 5.76
C ALA A 81 1.49 -1.40 4.30
N LEU A 82 0.83 -2.28 3.53
CA LEU A 82 1.10 -2.47 2.10
C LEU A 82 0.89 -1.17 1.31
N HIS A 83 -0.24 -0.49 1.54
CA HIS A 83 -0.57 0.75 0.84
C HIS A 83 0.46 1.85 1.12
N PHE A 84 0.89 1.98 2.38
CA PHE A 84 1.95 2.92 2.74
C PHE A 84 3.27 2.59 2.05
N GLY A 85 3.69 1.31 2.07
CA GLY A 85 4.89 0.83 1.39
C GLY A 85 4.87 1.13 -0.12
N TYR A 86 3.74 0.89 -0.78
CA TYR A 86 3.56 1.22 -2.19
C TYR A 86 3.69 2.72 -2.47
N LEU A 87 3.07 3.59 -1.67
CA LEU A 87 3.20 5.05 -1.85
C LEU A 87 4.64 5.52 -1.70
N CYS A 88 5.37 5.00 -0.71
CA CYS A 88 6.80 5.27 -0.55
C CYS A 88 7.61 4.81 -1.76
N TRP A 89 7.29 3.63 -2.32
CA TRP A 89 7.93 3.13 -3.54
C TRP A 89 7.75 4.08 -4.73
N TYR A 90 6.52 4.54 -4.99
CA TYR A 90 6.25 5.49 -6.08
C TYR A 90 6.98 6.83 -5.90
N VAL A 91 7.07 7.35 -4.67
CA VAL A 91 7.79 8.60 -4.38
C VAL A 91 9.31 8.45 -4.54
N VAL A 92 9.88 7.31 -4.14
CA VAL A 92 11.31 7.02 -4.35
C VAL A 92 11.62 6.78 -5.82
N GLY A 93 10.70 6.12 -6.53
CA GLY A 93 10.77 5.94 -7.97
C GLY A 93 10.77 7.27 -8.72
N ALA A 94 9.88 8.19 -8.36
CA ALA A 94 9.79 9.53 -8.95
C ALA A 94 11.10 10.34 -8.86
N GLN A 95 11.95 10.05 -7.89
CA GLN A 95 13.26 10.70 -7.71
C GLN A 95 14.37 10.07 -8.56
N GLY A 96 14.09 9.02 -9.33
CA GLY A 96 15.09 8.23 -10.06
C GLY A 96 15.95 7.34 -9.17
N ARG A 97 15.63 7.22 -7.88
CA ARG A 97 16.43 6.49 -6.87
C ARG A 97 15.91 5.06 -6.64
N TYR A 98 15.47 4.40 -7.71
CA TYR A 98 14.92 3.03 -7.67
C TYR A 98 15.85 2.01 -7.01
N ARG A 99 17.17 2.21 -7.09
CA ARG A 99 18.17 1.33 -6.45
C ARG A 99 17.98 1.24 -4.93
N LEU A 100 17.69 2.36 -4.26
CA LEU A 100 17.48 2.37 -2.81
C LEU A 100 16.19 1.64 -2.44
N GLY A 101 15.10 1.92 -3.16
CA GLY A 101 13.83 1.22 -2.96
C GLY A 101 13.98 -0.29 -3.14
N THR A 102 14.63 -0.70 -4.23
CA THR A 102 14.82 -2.11 -4.57
C THR A 102 15.68 -2.84 -3.54
N VAL A 103 16.77 -2.23 -3.06
CA VAL A 103 17.60 -2.86 -2.01
C VAL A 103 16.80 -3.02 -0.71
N VAL A 104 16.05 -2.00 -0.29
CA VAL A 104 15.22 -2.08 0.92
C VAL A 104 14.15 -3.16 0.79
N ASN A 105 13.46 -3.21 -0.35
CA ASN A 105 12.43 -4.21 -0.61
C ASN A 105 13.03 -5.62 -0.71
N PHE A 106 14.21 -5.75 -1.34
CA PHE A 106 14.93 -7.02 -1.41
C PHE A 106 15.32 -7.49 0.00
N VAL A 107 15.91 -6.64 0.83
CA VAL A 107 16.29 -7.00 2.21
C VAL A 107 15.07 -7.35 3.05
N ALA A 108 13.97 -6.59 2.94
CA ALA A 108 12.73 -6.88 3.65
C ALA A 108 12.13 -8.22 3.20
N SER A 109 12.05 -8.46 1.89
CA SER A 109 11.51 -9.70 1.32
C SER A 109 12.36 -10.92 1.70
N TRP A 110 13.67 -10.78 1.60
CA TRP A 110 14.61 -11.88 1.82
C TRP A 110 14.84 -12.16 3.31
N GLY A 111 14.89 -11.11 4.13
CA GLY A 111 15.22 -11.20 5.56
C GLY A 111 14.02 -11.33 6.50
N ILE A 112 12.82 -10.92 6.06
CA ILE A 112 11.61 -10.95 6.91
C ILE A 112 10.60 -11.90 6.29
N THR A 113 10.24 -11.71 5.02
CA THR A 113 9.13 -12.47 4.42
C THR A 113 9.45 -13.94 4.19
N LEU A 114 10.66 -14.27 3.70
CA LEU A 114 11.09 -15.66 3.52
C LEU A 114 11.21 -16.46 4.84
N PRO A 115 11.88 -15.97 5.89
CA PRO A 115 11.97 -16.72 7.14
C PRO A 115 10.63 -16.83 7.88
N LEU A 116 9.75 -15.81 7.80
CA LEU A 116 8.39 -15.90 8.36
C LEU A 116 7.43 -16.77 7.54
N GLY A 117 7.71 -17.00 6.25
CA GLY A 117 6.89 -17.87 5.40
C GLY A 117 7.35 -19.33 5.36
N ALA A 118 8.59 -19.60 5.76
CA ALA A 118 9.14 -20.95 5.86
C ALA A 118 8.87 -21.62 7.22
N TYR A 119 8.44 -20.85 8.22
CA TYR A 119 8.07 -21.30 9.56
C TYR A 119 6.55 -21.29 9.72
#